data_AF-A0A920C688-F1
#
_entry.id   AF-A0A920C688-F1
#
_cell.length_a   1.000
_cell.length_b   1.000
_cell.length_c   1.000
_cell.angle_alpha   90.00
_cell.angle_beta   90.00
_cell.angle_gamma   90.00
#
_symmetry.space_group_name_H-M   'P 1'
#
loop_
_entity.id
_entity.type
_entity.pdbx_description
1 polymer ?
#
loop_
_entity_poly.entity_id
_entity_poly.type
_entity_poly.pdbx_seq_one_letter_code
_entity_poly.pdbx_strand_id
1 'polypeptide(L)'
;MVKYAFNSLRNKWVSSLLFIVAVVSILTVSTISIHSLQDVQAQVSDDIKKHARGSYDILVRPKGSQTKVEKKLGLVEENYLGVGSGGITLDTWKEILAMDDIEIAAPVASLGYFTGFSYTVEFPFPESSSLFSARFSTSDGIHEYSLSDTMESYFLEQEGYYDGFDSIRMYKTAMGGVSGETPKYLIPQTYHLMVGIDSEQEKKLTGIDFSEVKRDLELTEKSEMSFARDAPIIKVLYLKDPNIPIKLHVTKTELLWDTMDTLAIKKRFHLSPEDMLDFIIDGEKDSRDFLETLTETERLSQTTYEFDLSPYLSTFDS
;
A
#
# COMPACT_ATOMS: atom_id res chain seq x y z
N MET A 1 71.98 -18.82 -12.05
CA MET A 1 70.55 -19.19 -11.86
C MET A 1 69.66 -18.63 -12.97
N VAL A 2 69.71 -17.32 -13.29
CA VAL A 2 68.92 -16.69 -14.38
C VAL A 2 69.12 -17.35 -15.75
N LYS A 3 70.37 -17.71 -16.10
CA LYS A 3 70.70 -18.38 -17.36
C LYS A 3 70.07 -19.78 -17.51
N TYR A 4 69.91 -20.50 -16.38
CA TYR A 4 69.23 -21.80 -16.35
C TYR A 4 67.70 -21.66 -16.45
N ALA A 5 67.13 -20.62 -15.85
CA ALA A 5 65.72 -20.28 -16.03
C ALA A 5 65.39 -19.99 -17.50
N PHE A 6 66.24 -19.22 -18.19
CA PHE A 6 66.05 -18.87 -19.61
C PHE A 6 66.13 -20.09 -20.54
N ASN A 7 67.07 -21.01 -20.28
CA ASN A 7 67.17 -22.26 -21.04
C ASN A 7 65.99 -23.22 -20.75
N SER A 8 65.47 -23.23 -19.52
CA SER A 8 64.28 -24.00 -19.14
C SER A 8 63.01 -23.47 -19.85
N LEU A 9 62.84 -22.15 -19.89
CA LEU A 9 61.76 -21.46 -20.63
C LEU A 9 61.81 -21.77 -22.13
N ARG A 10 63.02 -21.83 -22.72
CA ARG A 10 63.21 -22.16 -24.13
C ARG A 10 62.93 -23.63 -24.44
N ASN A 11 63.32 -24.56 -23.57
CA ASN A 11 63.07 -25.99 -23.76
C ASN A 11 61.61 -26.41 -23.51
N LYS A 12 60.88 -25.67 -22.66
CA LYS A 12 59.44 -25.89 -22.37
C LYS A 12 58.58 -24.72 -22.85
N TRP A 13 58.81 -24.27 -24.09
CA TRP A 13 58.25 -23.03 -24.62
C TRP A 13 56.72 -23.01 -24.64
N VAL A 14 56.04 -24.10 -25.02
CA VAL A 14 54.56 -24.18 -25.05
C VAL A 14 53.96 -24.04 -23.65
N SER A 15 54.49 -24.76 -22.66
CA SER A 15 54.00 -24.70 -21.28
C SER A 15 54.27 -23.34 -20.62
N SER A 16 55.43 -22.74 -20.90
CA SER A 16 55.76 -21.40 -20.42
C SER A 16 54.86 -20.33 -21.07
N LEU A 17 54.55 -20.47 -22.35
CA LEU A 17 53.64 -19.58 -23.07
C LEU A 17 52.21 -19.68 -22.50
N LEU A 18 51.68 -20.89 -22.30
CA LEU A 18 50.37 -21.10 -21.70
C LEU A 18 50.28 -20.52 -20.28
N PHE A 19 51.33 -20.67 -19.47
CA PHE A 19 51.39 -20.07 -18.13
C PHE A 19 51.39 -18.54 -18.19
N ILE A 20 52.16 -17.93 -19.09
CA ILE A 20 52.18 -16.48 -19.27
C ILE A 20 50.80 -15.98 -19.74
N VAL A 21 50.17 -16.66 -20.70
CA VAL A 21 48.82 -16.29 -21.18
C VAL A 21 47.79 -16.41 -20.05
N ALA A 22 47.85 -17.47 -19.24
CA ALA A 22 46.95 -17.63 -18.09
C ALA A 22 47.15 -16.51 -17.06
N VAL A 23 48.40 -16.19 -16.70
CA VAL A 23 48.71 -15.11 -15.76
C VAL A 23 48.25 -13.75 -16.31
N VAL A 24 48.54 -13.45 -17.58
CA VAL A 24 48.07 -12.21 -18.22
C VAL A 24 46.55 -12.14 -18.22
N SER A 25 45.87 -13.24 -18.58
CA SER A 25 44.39 -13.29 -18.60
C SER A 25 43.78 -13.10 -17.21
N ILE A 26 44.35 -13.72 -16.18
CA ILE A 26 43.89 -13.54 -14.80
C ILE A 26 44.09 -12.10 -14.36
N LEU A 27 45.26 -11.51 -14.63
CA LEU A 27 45.57 -10.13 -14.26
C LEU A 27 44.65 -9.14 -14.98
N THR A 28 44.40 -9.31 -16.28
CA THR A 28 43.52 -8.41 -17.04
C THR A 28 42.06 -8.54 -16.63
N VAL A 29 41.55 -9.76 -16.44
CA VAL A 29 40.17 -9.97 -15.98
C VAL A 29 39.99 -9.39 -14.58
N SER A 30 40.97 -9.58 -13.69
CA SER A 30 40.92 -9.04 -12.33
C SER A 30 40.89 -7.51 -12.31
N THR A 31 41.74 -6.84 -13.10
CA THR A 31 41.73 -5.37 -13.17
C THR A 31 40.46 -4.82 -13.79
N ILE A 32 39.93 -5.43 -14.85
CA ILE A 32 38.65 -5.04 -15.46
C ILE A 32 37.51 -5.20 -14.45
N SER A 33 37.52 -6.29 -13.67
CA SER A 33 36.48 -6.56 -12.66
C SER A 33 36.52 -5.54 -11.53
N ILE A 34 37.71 -5.19 -11.06
CA ILE A 34 37.90 -4.16 -10.01
C ILE A 34 37.43 -2.79 -10.52
N HIS A 35 37.80 -2.41 -11.75
CA HIS A 35 37.35 -1.14 -12.34
C HIS A 35 35.83 -1.09 -12.53
N SER A 36 35.21 -2.17 -13.01
CA SER A 36 33.76 -2.26 -13.14
C SER A 36 33.04 -2.13 -11.79
N LEU A 37 33.58 -2.72 -10.71
CA LEU A 37 33.04 -2.57 -9.36
C LEU A 37 33.15 -1.13 -8.85
N GLN A 38 34.27 -0.45 -9.13
CA GLN A 38 34.46 0.95 -8.77
C GLN A 38 33.50 1.87 -9.52
N ASP A 39 33.30 1.63 -10.82
CA ASP A 39 32.36 2.40 -11.65
C ASP A 39 30.92 2.20 -11.18
N VAL A 40 30.52 0.96 -10.88
CA VAL A 40 29.20 0.67 -10.29
C VAL A 40 29.04 1.36 -8.94
N GLN A 41 30.04 1.31 -8.06
CA GLN A 41 29.97 1.98 -6.77
C GLN A 41 29.90 3.51 -6.91
N ALA A 42 30.65 4.08 -7.85
CA ALA A 42 30.63 5.51 -8.14
C ALA A 42 29.26 5.92 -8.70
N GLN A 43 28.73 5.15 -9.65
CA GLN A 43 27.41 5.39 -10.24
C GLN A 43 26.31 5.28 -9.19
N VAL A 44 26.31 4.24 -8.34
CA VAL A 44 25.34 4.09 -7.26
C VAL A 44 25.44 5.24 -6.26
N SER A 45 26.66 5.65 -5.90
CA SER A 45 26.89 6.80 -5.01
C SER A 45 26.38 8.11 -5.62
N ASP A 46 26.62 8.32 -6.92
CA ASP A 46 26.16 9.52 -7.64
C ASP A 46 24.65 9.50 -7.85
N ASP A 47 24.05 8.34 -8.18
CA ASP A 47 22.61 8.17 -8.28
C ASP A 47 21.94 8.40 -6.92
N ILE A 48 22.50 7.86 -5.83
CA ILE A 48 22.02 8.15 -4.47
C ILE A 48 22.14 9.66 -4.20
N LYS A 49 23.28 10.30 -4.44
CA LYS A 49 23.44 11.75 -4.18
C LYS A 49 22.51 12.60 -5.03
N LYS A 50 22.29 12.23 -6.28
CA LYS A 50 21.45 12.96 -7.23
C LYS A 50 19.97 12.84 -6.88
N HIS A 51 19.53 11.68 -6.40
CA HIS A 51 18.13 11.42 -6.07
C HIS A 51 17.79 11.62 -4.58
N ALA A 52 18.79 11.61 -3.68
CA ALA A 52 18.65 11.95 -2.25
C ALA A 52 18.78 13.47 -2.00
N ARG A 53 19.23 14.26 -2.98
CA ARG A 53 19.11 15.71 -2.88
C ARG A 53 17.63 16.07 -3.09
N GLY A 54 16.91 16.27 -1.98
CA GLY A 54 15.55 16.79 -2.02
C GLY A 54 15.47 18.10 -2.81
N SER A 55 14.29 18.42 -3.36
CA SER A 55 14.08 19.67 -4.11
C SER A 55 14.28 20.92 -3.26
N TYR A 56 14.28 20.77 -1.93
CA TYR A 56 14.43 21.83 -0.95
C TYR A 56 15.83 21.80 -0.29
N ASP A 57 16.51 22.94 -0.24
CA ASP A 57 17.84 23.03 0.40
C ASP A 57 17.77 23.30 1.91
N ILE A 58 16.79 24.09 2.37
CA ILE A 58 16.67 24.53 3.77
C ILE A 58 15.24 24.34 4.27
N LEU A 59 15.09 23.61 5.38
CA LEU A 59 13.83 23.48 6.09
C LEU A 59 13.76 24.47 7.25
N VAL A 60 12.85 25.44 7.17
CA VAL A 60 12.60 26.43 8.23
C VAL A 60 11.42 25.99 9.09
N ARG A 61 11.63 25.92 10.42
CA ARG A 61 10.60 25.51 11.38
C ARG A 61 10.64 26.35 12.66
N PRO A 62 9.55 26.42 13.43
CA PRO A 62 9.54 27.06 14.73
C PRO A 62 10.61 26.52 15.69
N LYS A 63 11.14 27.40 16.53
CA LYS A 63 12.11 27.00 17.56
C LYS A 63 11.52 25.92 18.47
N GLY A 64 12.24 24.82 18.65
CA GLY A 64 11.82 23.71 19.51
C GLY A 64 10.96 22.64 18.84
N SER A 65 10.68 22.76 17.53
CA SER A 65 9.90 21.77 16.77
C SER A 65 10.63 20.45 16.48
N GLN A 66 11.88 20.31 16.91
CA GLN A 66 12.69 19.13 16.63
C GLN A 66 12.16 17.89 17.34
N THR A 67 11.98 16.80 16.58
CA THR A 67 11.52 15.52 17.15
C THR A 67 12.59 14.86 18.02
N LYS A 68 12.20 13.86 18.82
CA LYS A 68 13.16 13.07 19.62
C LYS A 68 14.17 12.35 18.73
N VAL A 69 13.74 11.87 17.57
CA VAL A 69 14.59 11.17 16.60
C VAL A 69 15.57 12.14 15.97
N GLU A 70 15.11 13.33 15.55
CA GLU A 70 15.97 14.37 14.99
C GLU A 70 17.06 14.81 15.97
N LYS A 71 16.71 14.99 17.26
CA LYS A 71 17.70 15.33 18.30
C LYS A 71 18.73 14.24 18.52
N LYS A 72 18.34 12.97 18.35
CA LYS A 72 19.23 11.81 18.53
C LYS A 72 20.16 11.61 17.34
N LEU A 73 19.63 11.75 16.12
CA LEU A 73 20.35 11.44 14.88
C LEU A 73 21.05 12.66 14.27
N GLY A 74 20.62 13.88 14.62
CA GLY A 74 21.10 15.11 13.97
C GLY A 74 20.65 15.24 12.52
N LEU A 75 19.61 14.48 12.12
CA LEU A 75 19.09 14.41 10.76
C LEU A 75 17.59 14.73 10.79
N VAL A 76 17.11 15.33 9.71
CA VAL A 76 15.67 15.54 9.44
C VAL A 76 15.28 14.70 8.24
N GLU A 77 14.05 14.21 8.25
CA GLU A 77 13.45 13.50 7.12
C GLU A 77 13.45 14.38 5.86
N GLU A 78 13.81 13.80 4.73
CA GLU A 78 13.72 14.48 3.43
C GLU A 78 12.26 14.80 3.11
N ASN A 79 12.03 15.95 2.48
CA ASN A 79 10.68 16.41 2.11
C ASN A 79 9.69 16.39 3.29
N TYR A 80 10.16 16.73 4.50
CA TYR A 80 9.33 16.79 5.70
C TYR A 80 8.05 17.63 5.49
N LEU A 81 6.89 16.97 5.49
CA LEU A 81 5.59 17.61 5.23
C LEU A 81 4.87 18.13 6.49
N GLY A 82 5.57 18.24 7.63
CA GLY A 82 4.99 18.87 8.81
C GLY A 82 3.87 18.07 9.46
N VAL A 83 4.22 16.98 10.15
CA VAL A 83 3.29 16.27 11.06
C VAL A 83 3.26 16.93 12.47
N GLY A 84 3.97 18.05 12.65
CA GLY A 84 4.12 18.76 13.92
C GLY A 84 3.04 19.81 14.19
N SER A 85 2.93 20.25 15.46
CA SER A 85 2.06 21.36 15.84
C SER A 85 2.74 22.71 15.56
N GLY A 86 2.35 23.37 14.48
CA GLY A 86 2.70 24.76 14.18
C GLY A 86 3.52 24.95 12.90
N GLY A 87 3.91 26.21 12.65
CA GLY A 87 4.67 26.63 11.48
C GLY A 87 5.21 28.05 11.67
N ILE A 88 5.92 28.56 10.67
CA ILE A 88 6.29 29.99 10.66
C ILE A 88 5.10 30.85 10.27
N THR A 89 5.10 32.12 10.68
CA THR A 89 4.05 33.06 10.26
C THR A 89 4.24 33.47 8.80
N LEU A 90 3.16 33.95 8.16
CA LEU A 90 3.25 34.51 6.80
C LEU A 90 4.18 35.72 6.72
N ASP A 91 4.27 36.52 7.79
CA ASP A 91 5.18 37.67 7.81
C ASP A 91 6.64 37.22 7.91
N THR A 92 6.94 36.24 8.76
CA THR A 92 8.27 35.62 8.80
C THR A 92 8.65 34.99 7.46
N TRP A 93 7.71 34.33 6.79
CA TRP A 93 7.95 33.78 5.45
C TRP A 93 8.28 34.88 4.43
N LYS A 94 7.54 36.00 4.42
CA LYS A 94 7.83 37.14 3.53
C LYS A 94 9.20 37.76 3.81
N GLU A 95 9.59 37.87 5.08
CA GLU A 95 10.93 38.33 5.46
C GLU A 95 12.03 37.42 4.90
N ILE A 96 11.84 36.10 4.98
CA ILE A 96 12.77 35.11 4.40
C ILE A 96 12.83 35.24 2.88
N LEU A 97 11.67 35.33 2.21
CA LEU A 97 11.60 35.48 0.76
C LEU A 97 12.25 36.78 0.26
N ALA A 98 12.31 37.81 1.10
CA ALA A 98 12.92 39.11 0.76
C ALA A 98 14.44 39.15 0.95
N MET A 99 15.07 38.08 1.44
CA MET A 99 16.53 38.01 1.58
C MET A 99 17.20 37.84 0.22
N ASP A 100 18.28 38.60 -0.04
CA ASP A 100 18.98 38.61 -1.34
C ASP A 100 19.52 37.23 -1.76
N ASP A 101 19.86 36.38 -0.79
CA ASP A 101 20.41 35.04 -1.02
C ASP A 101 19.32 33.96 -1.23
N ILE A 102 18.03 34.31 -1.14
CA ILE A 102 16.90 33.39 -1.27
C ILE A 102 16.21 33.59 -2.62
N GLU A 103 16.39 32.62 -3.52
CA GLU A 103 15.75 32.64 -4.84
C GLU A 103 14.27 32.22 -4.77
N ILE A 104 13.98 31.20 -3.95
CA ILE A 104 12.67 30.56 -3.85
C ILE A 104 12.37 30.27 -2.38
N ALA A 105 11.17 30.62 -1.93
CA ALA A 105 10.66 30.21 -0.62
C ALA A 105 9.24 29.65 -0.80
N ALA A 106 9.14 28.32 -0.93
CA ALA A 106 7.88 27.62 -1.14
C ALA A 106 7.36 27.04 0.19
N PRO A 107 6.42 27.71 0.88
CA PRO A 107 5.88 27.24 2.13
C PRO A 107 4.89 26.10 1.88
N VAL A 108 4.97 25.07 2.73
CA VAL A 108 4.02 23.96 2.76
C VAL A 108 3.36 23.92 4.13
N ALA A 109 2.03 23.87 4.15
CA ALA A 109 1.22 23.79 5.36
C ALA A 109 0.41 22.49 5.37
N SER A 110 0.65 21.62 6.35
CA SER A 110 -0.20 20.45 6.55
C SER A 110 -1.59 20.86 7.02
N LEU A 111 -2.62 20.51 6.24
CA LEU A 111 -4.03 20.78 6.55
C LEU A 111 -4.70 19.59 7.25
N GLY A 112 -4.01 18.44 7.30
CA GLY A 112 -4.50 17.21 7.91
C GLY A 112 -4.73 16.11 6.89
N TYR A 113 -5.44 15.06 7.31
CA TYR A 113 -5.76 13.91 6.47
C TYR A 113 -7.24 13.86 6.18
N PHE A 114 -7.59 13.39 4.98
CA PHE A 114 -8.95 13.01 4.64
C PHE A 114 -8.98 11.56 4.18
N THR A 115 -10.16 10.93 4.29
CA THR A 115 -10.39 9.57 3.82
C THR A 115 -10.88 9.60 2.39
N GLY A 116 -10.41 8.66 1.57
CA GLY A 116 -10.94 8.45 0.22
C GLY A 116 -12.32 7.80 0.23
N PHE A 117 -12.82 7.47 -0.96
CA PHE A 117 -14.03 6.67 -1.12
C PHE A 117 -13.86 5.27 -0.54
N SER A 118 -14.95 4.72 -0.01
CA SER A 118 -14.98 3.36 0.51
C SER A 118 -15.38 2.39 -0.60
N TYR A 119 -14.47 1.49 -0.96
CA TYR A 119 -14.69 0.47 -1.98
C TYR A 119 -14.94 -0.88 -1.34
N THR A 120 -15.73 -1.71 -2.00
CA THR A 120 -15.98 -3.10 -1.59
C THR A 120 -15.57 -4.03 -2.71
N VAL A 121 -14.87 -5.12 -2.38
CA VAL A 121 -14.59 -6.20 -3.32
C VAL A 121 -15.65 -7.27 -3.14
N GLU A 122 -16.32 -7.64 -4.23
CA GLU A 122 -17.38 -8.64 -4.26
C GLU A 122 -16.96 -9.86 -5.08
N PHE A 123 -17.32 -11.04 -4.60
CA PHE A 123 -17.07 -12.33 -5.25
C PHE A 123 -18.40 -12.98 -5.63
N PRO A 124 -18.46 -13.81 -6.68
CA PRO A 124 -19.65 -14.61 -6.95
C PRO A 124 -19.92 -15.60 -5.80
N PHE A 125 -21.16 -16.08 -5.70
CA PHE A 125 -21.48 -17.21 -4.82
C PHE A 125 -20.59 -18.43 -5.15
N PRO A 126 -20.20 -19.22 -4.13
CA PRO A 126 -19.47 -20.45 -4.37
C PRO A 126 -20.36 -21.51 -5.04
N GLU A 127 -19.74 -22.53 -5.62
CA GLU A 127 -20.45 -23.67 -6.21
C GLU A 127 -20.93 -24.71 -5.17
N SER A 128 -20.35 -24.68 -3.98
CA SER A 128 -20.61 -25.61 -2.87
C SER A 128 -20.34 -24.93 -1.53
N SER A 129 -20.78 -25.55 -0.42
CA SER A 129 -20.53 -25.02 0.91
C SER A 129 -19.04 -24.69 1.12
N SER A 130 -18.74 -23.45 1.50
CA SER A 130 -17.38 -22.91 1.52
C SER A 130 -17.14 -21.93 2.66
N LEU A 131 -15.95 -21.96 3.23
CA LEU A 131 -15.38 -20.91 4.07
C LEU A 131 -14.53 -19.98 3.20
N PHE A 132 -14.80 -18.67 3.27
CA PHE A 132 -13.91 -17.66 2.73
C PHE A 132 -13.16 -16.96 3.87
N SER A 133 -11.84 -16.98 3.81
CA SER A 133 -10.95 -16.24 4.72
C SER A 133 -10.23 -15.16 3.92
N ALA A 134 -10.49 -13.90 4.25
CA ALA A 134 -9.93 -12.73 3.54
C ALA A 134 -9.07 -11.88 4.45
N ARG A 135 -8.01 -11.27 3.91
CA ARG A 135 -7.13 -10.37 4.64
C ARG A 135 -6.52 -9.34 3.71
N PHE A 136 -6.49 -8.09 4.16
CA PHE A 136 -5.83 -7.01 3.46
C PHE A 136 -4.39 -6.84 3.94
N SER A 137 -3.49 -6.55 3.01
CA SER A 137 -2.11 -6.17 3.31
C SER A 137 -1.68 -4.94 2.52
N THR A 138 -0.65 -4.27 3.03
CA THR A 138 0.04 -3.15 2.37
C THR A 138 1.55 -3.39 2.39
N SER A 139 2.32 -2.60 1.65
CA SER A 139 3.78 -2.73 1.59
C SER A 139 4.47 -1.37 1.60
N ASP A 140 5.65 -1.31 2.23
CA ASP A 140 6.58 -0.18 2.12
C ASP A 140 7.61 -0.38 0.99
N GLY A 141 7.42 -1.42 0.15
CA GLY A 141 8.35 -1.84 -0.89
C GLY A 141 9.44 -2.81 -0.42
N ILE A 142 9.58 -3.06 0.88
CA ILE A 142 10.56 -4.00 1.48
C ILE A 142 9.84 -5.09 2.27
N HIS A 143 8.87 -4.70 3.09
CA HIS A 143 8.07 -5.56 3.94
C HIS A 143 6.60 -5.49 3.55
N GLU A 144 5.85 -6.52 3.94
CA GLU A 144 4.41 -6.58 3.81
C GLU A 144 3.78 -6.53 5.21
N TYR A 145 2.74 -5.72 5.36
CA TYR A 145 2.08 -5.44 6.63
C TYR A 145 0.61 -5.82 6.52
N SER A 146 0.10 -6.59 7.50
CA SER A 146 -1.32 -6.89 7.59
C SER A 146 -2.09 -5.64 8.05
N LEU A 147 -3.13 -5.25 7.31
CA LEU A 147 -3.98 -4.11 7.65
C LEU A 147 -5.15 -4.48 8.54
N SER A 148 -5.59 -5.74 8.51
CA SER A 148 -6.71 -6.26 9.29
C SER A 148 -6.42 -7.65 9.83
N ASP A 149 -7.21 -8.06 10.81
CA ASP A 149 -7.38 -9.47 11.15
C ASP A 149 -8.04 -10.21 9.98
N THR A 150 -7.88 -11.54 9.93
CA THR A 150 -8.54 -12.38 8.94
C THR A 150 -10.06 -12.30 9.13
N MET A 151 -10.75 -12.02 8.04
CA MET A 151 -12.20 -11.91 7.96
C MET A 151 -12.73 -13.24 7.44
N GLU A 152 -13.60 -13.90 8.20
CA GLU A 152 -14.12 -15.22 7.85
C GLU A 152 -15.62 -15.19 7.66
N SER A 153 -16.06 -15.82 6.57
CA SER A 153 -17.47 -15.98 6.22
C SER A 153 -17.74 -17.38 5.70
N TYR A 154 -18.75 -18.03 6.28
CA TYR A 154 -19.21 -19.34 5.81
C TYR A 154 -20.41 -19.13 4.88
N PHE A 155 -20.43 -19.90 3.80
CA PHE A 155 -21.54 -20.04 2.87
C PHE A 155 -21.91 -21.51 2.87
N LEU A 156 -23.11 -21.85 3.36
CA LEU A 156 -23.56 -23.21 3.57
C LEU A 156 -24.78 -23.47 2.69
N GLU A 157 -24.75 -24.55 1.93
CA GLU A 157 -25.81 -24.87 0.98
C GLU A 157 -27.17 -25.02 1.68
N GLN A 158 -28.20 -24.45 1.07
CA GLN A 158 -29.60 -24.67 1.41
C GLN A 158 -30.46 -24.48 0.17
N GLU A 159 -30.92 -25.59 -0.42
CA GLU A 159 -31.83 -25.56 -1.57
C GLU A 159 -33.09 -24.74 -1.27
N GLY A 160 -33.47 -23.86 -2.22
CA GLY A 160 -34.67 -23.03 -2.11
C GLY A 160 -34.55 -21.85 -1.15
N TYR A 161 -33.34 -21.52 -0.67
CA TYR A 161 -33.09 -20.41 0.23
C TYR A 161 -32.15 -19.38 -0.41
N TYR A 162 -32.69 -18.19 -0.71
CA TYR A 162 -32.01 -17.16 -1.52
C TYR A 162 -31.37 -17.75 -2.79
N ASP A 163 -30.08 -17.52 -3.01
CA ASP A 163 -29.30 -18.05 -4.13
C ASP A 163 -28.74 -19.47 -3.86
N GLY A 164 -29.37 -20.22 -2.97
CA GLY A 164 -29.01 -21.59 -2.61
C GLY A 164 -28.08 -21.71 -1.40
N PHE A 165 -27.84 -20.62 -0.68
CA PHE A 165 -26.90 -20.57 0.45
C PHE A 165 -27.46 -19.76 1.63
N ASP A 166 -27.20 -20.26 2.84
CA ASP A 166 -27.22 -19.44 4.06
C ASP A 166 -25.78 -19.06 4.44
N SER A 167 -25.61 -17.92 5.09
CA SER A 167 -24.27 -17.39 5.40
C SER A 167 -24.12 -16.98 6.86
N ILE A 168 -22.86 -17.02 7.33
CA ILE A 168 -22.50 -16.73 8.73
C ILE A 168 -21.28 -15.82 8.75
N ARG A 169 -21.31 -14.79 9.61
CA ARG A 169 -20.22 -13.82 9.74
C ARG A 169 -19.50 -13.94 11.08
N MET A 170 -18.17 -13.92 11.04
CA MET A 170 -17.37 -13.71 12.25
C MET A 170 -17.21 -12.19 12.50
N TYR A 171 -18.01 -11.67 13.44
CA TYR A 171 -18.45 -10.27 13.63
C TYR A 171 -17.39 -9.15 13.74
N LYS A 172 -16.08 -9.42 13.72
CA LYS A 172 -15.10 -8.35 14.03
C LYS A 172 -14.73 -7.42 12.87
N THR A 173 -15.03 -7.77 11.62
CA THR A 173 -14.39 -7.04 10.50
C THR A 173 -15.24 -6.92 9.23
N ALA A 174 -16.24 -7.76 8.99
CA ALA A 174 -16.99 -7.78 7.74
C ALA A 174 -18.25 -6.90 7.80
N MET A 175 -18.15 -5.65 7.33
CA MET A 175 -19.34 -4.89 6.94
C MET A 175 -19.81 -5.41 5.59
N GLY A 176 -20.98 -6.05 5.53
CA GLY A 176 -21.49 -6.49 4.24
C GLY A 176 -22.64 -7.46 4.27
N GLY A 177 -22.42 -8.74 4.54
CA GLY A 177 -23.30 -9.83 4.07
C GLY A 177 -24.50 -10.13 4.98
N VAL A 178 -25.72 -10.06 4.47
CA VAL A 178 -26.90 -10.76 5.00
C VAL A 178 -27.06 -12.06 4.20
N SER A 179 -27.74 -13.09 4.73
CA SER A 179 -28.10 -14.27 3.91
C SER A 179 -28.74 -13.82 2.60
N GLY A 180 -28.26 -14.39 1.48
CA GLY A 180 -28.64 -13.94 0.13
C GLY A 180 -27.76 -12.84 -0.46
N GLU A 181 -26.67 -12.45 0.19
CA GLU A 181 -25.63 -11.61 -0.41
C GLU A 181 -24.35 -12.41 -0.67
N THR A 182 -23.69 -12.04 -1.76
CA THR A 182 -22.40 -12.53 -2.19
C THR A 182 -21.28 -12.25 -1.17
N PRO A 183 -20.18 -13.03 -1.17
CA PRO A 183 -19.01 -12.71 -0.36
C PRO A 183 -18.46 -11.33 -0.73
N LYS A 184 -18.45 -10.40 0.23
CA LYS A 184 -18.00 -9.03 0.02
C LYS A 184 -17.16 -8.50 1.17
N TYR A 185 -16.09 -7.77 0.82
CA TYR A 185 -15.08 -7.30 1.75
C TYR A 185 -14.84 -5.81 1.54
N LEU A 186 -15.14 -5.03 2.59
CA LEU A 186 -14.88 -3.59 2.60
C LEU A 186 -13.36 -3.36 2.62
N ILE A 187 -12.86 -2.62 1.63
CA ILE A 187 -11.45 -2.24 1.59
C ILE A 187 -11.18 -1.28 2.77
N PRO A 188 -10.08 -1.47 3.53
CA PRO A 188 -9.67 -0.54 4.58
C PRO A 188 -9.58 0.90 4.10
N GLN A 189 -10.03 1.83 4.94
CA GLN A 189 -9.97 3.26 4.61
C GLN A 189 -8.52 3.72 4.41
N THR A 190 -8.30 4.42 3.31
CA THR A 190 -7.03 5.09 2.99
C THR A 190 -7.06 6.52 3.48
N TYR A 191 -5.93 6.99 4.04
CA TYR A 191 -5.77 8.34 4.53
C TYR A 191 -4.84 9.11 3.62
N HIS A 192 -5.30 10.26 3.13
CA HIS A 192 -4.57 11.09 2.18
C HIS A 192 -4.22 12.42 2.83
N LEU A 193 -2.92 12.74 2.86
CA LEU A 193 -2.43 14.00 3.42
C LEU A 193 -2.84 15.15 2.49
N MET A 194 -3.49 16.16 3.05
CA MET A 194 -3.79 17.42 2.38
C MET A 194 -2.81 18.49 2.82
N VAL A 195 -2.23 19.20 1.84
CA VAL A 195 -1.30 20.31 2.09
C VAL A 195 -1.75 21.56 1.35
N GLY A 196 -1.54 22.71 1.98
CA GLY A 196 -1.60 24.02 1.34
C GLY A 196 -0.20 24.44 0.89
N ILE A 197 -0.10 24.99 -0.31
CA ILE A 197 1.16 25.46 -0.90
C ILE A 197 1.00 26.88 -1.45
N ASP A 198 2.10 27.63 -1.54
CA ASP A 198 2.16 28.79 -2.44
C ASP A 198 2.42 28.29 -3.86
N SER A 199 1.39 28.32 -4.71
CA SER A 199 1.45 27.78 -6.07
C SER A 199 2.53 28.41 -6.95
N GLU A 200 2.86 29.70 -6.73
CA GLU A 200 3.83 30.41 -7.57
C GLU A 200 5.26 30.03 -7.17
N GLN A 201 5.54 29.97 -5.87
CA GLN A 201 6.85 29.55 -5.36
C GLN A 201 7.07 28.05 -5.59
N GLU A 202 6.06 27.21 -5.38
CA GLU A 202 6.15 25.77 -5.64
C GLU A 202 6.38 25.48 -7.14
N LYS A 203 5.73 26.25 -8.03
CA LYS A 203 5.97 26.14 -9.48
C LYS A 203 7.39 26.51 -9.87
N LYS A 204 7.97 27.56 -9.27
CA LYS A 204 9.38 27.91 -9.50
C LYS A 204 10.32 26.79 -9.06
N LEU A 205 9.99 26.11 -7.96
CA LEU A 205 10.80 25.03 -7.41
C LEU A 205 10.70 23.73 -8.21
N THR A 206 9.47 23.31 -8.54
CA THR A 206 9.17 21.98 -9.08
C THR A 206 8.94 21.96 -10.58
N GLY A 207 8.64 23.12 -11.18
CA GLY A 207 8.17 23.24 -12.56
C GLY A 207 6.72 22.78 -12.78
N ILE A 208 6.02 22.30 -11.75
CA ILE A 208 4.63 21.83 -11.86
C ILE A 208 3.69 23.02 -12.06
N ASP A 209 2.75 22.90 -13.00
CA ASP A 209 1.75 23.93 -13.22
C ASP A 209 0.52 23.73 -12.32
N PHE A 210 0.35 24.64 -11.38
CA PHE A 210 -0.77 24.65 -10.43
C PHE A 210 -1.92 25.60 -10.87
N SER A 211 -1.87 26.12 -12.11
CA SER A 211 -2.82 27.10 -12.63
C SER A 211 -4.28 26.62 -12.60
N GLU A 212 -4.50 25.31 -12.75
CA GLU A 212 -5.82 24.67 -12.77
C GLU A 212 -6.62 24.90 -11.47
N VAL A 213 -5.95 24.99 -10.31
CA VAL A 213 -6.60 25.31 -9.02
C VAL A 213 -7.22 26.70 -9.03
N LYS A 214 -6.66 27.62 -9.83
CA LYS A 214 -7.11 29.01 -9.92
C LYS A 214 -8.19 29.21 -10.99
N ARG A 215 -8.42 28.24 -11.88
CA ARG A 215 -9.43 28.33 -12.97
C ARG A 215 -10.83 28.40 -12.39
N ASP A 216 -11.71 29.26 -12.92
CA ASP A 216 -13.12 29.26 -12.53
C ASP A 216 -13.84 27.95 -12.88
N LEU A 217 -14.76 27.52 -12.01
CA LEU A 217 -15.59 26.34 -12.29
C LEU A 217 -16.49 26.60 -13.50
N GLU A 218 -16.58 25.60 -14.38
CA GLU A 218 -17.51 25.56 -15.50
C GLU A 218 -18.97 25.47 -15.01
N LEU A 219 -19.93 25.74 -15.90
CA LEU A 219 -21.35 25.70 -15.55
C LEU A 219 -21.80 24.31 -15.08
N THR A 220 -21.26 23.25 -15.68
CA THR A 220 -21.49 21.85 -15.32
C THR A 220 -20.97 21.55 -13.91
N GLU A 221 -19.70 21.87 -13.63
CA GLU A 221 -19.06 21.72 -12.32
C GLU A 221 -19.83 22.49 -11.22
N LYS A 222 -20.29 23.72 -11.52
CA LYS A 222 -21.12 24.52 -10.60
C LYS A 222 -22.47 23.87 -10.31
N SER A 223 -23.07 23.21 -11.31
CA SER A 223 -24.35 22.51 -11.15
C SER A 223 -24.19 21.27 -10.25
N GLU A 224 -23.11 20.51 -10.43
CA GLU A 224 -22.78 19.35 -9.57
C GLU A 224 -22.55 19.78 -8.12
N MET A 225 -21.89 20.92 -7.92
CA MET A 225 -21.61 21.49 -6.60
C MET A 225 -22.80 22.24 -5.98
N SER A 226 -24.00 22.18 -6.60
CA SER A 226 -25.19 22.89 -6.10
C SER A 226 -25.60 22.45 -4.69
N PHE A 227 -25.23 21.22 -4.27
CA PHE A 227 -25.47 20.73 -2.91
C PHE A 227 -24.74 21.58 -1.84
N ALA A 228 -23.62 22.23 -2.21
CA ALA A 228 -22.80 23.03 -1.31
C ALA A 228 -23.45 24.38 -0.94
N ARG A 229 -24.46 24.85 -1.69
CA ARG A 229 -25.18 26.11 -1.48
C ARG A 229 -24.20 27.30 -1.34
N ASP A 230 -24.11 27.88 -0.15
CA ASP A 230 -23.27 29.04 0.18
C ASP A 230 -21.89 28.65 0.73
N ALA A 231 -21.59 27.35 0.84
CA ALA A 231 -20.31 26.89 1.36
C ALA A 231 -19.16 27.21 0.39
N PRO A 232 -18.00 27.65 0.89
CA PRO A 232 -16.84 27.91 0.05
C PRO A 232 -16.33 26.60 -0.57
N ILE A 233 -16.17 26.58 -1.89
CA ILE A 233 -15.61 25.45 -2.63
C ILE A 233 -14.09 25.61 -2.68
N ILE A 234 -13.38 24.64 -2.11
CA ILE A 234 -11.92 24.56 -2.16
C ILE A 234 -11.55 23.52 -3.20
N LYS A 235 -10.80 23.94 -4.23
CA LYS A 235 -10.28 23.04 -5.25
C LYS A 235 -8.99 22.41 -4.76
N VAL A 236 -8.85 21.11 -4.99
CA VAL A 236 -7.71 20.31 -4.55
C VAL A 236 -7.11 19.64 -5.77
N LEU A 237 -5.79 19.73 -5.93
CA LEU A 237 -5.07 18.88 -6.86
C LEU A 237 -4.69 17.59 -6.17
N TYR A 238 -4.79 16.50 -6.93
CA TYR A 238 -4.40 15.18 -6.47
C TYR A 238 -3.55 14.51 -7.54
N LEU A 239 -2.77 13.54 -7.11
CA LEU A 239 -2.00 12.71 -8.03
C LEU A 239 -2.96 11.87 -8.86
N LYS A 240 -2.80 11.90 -10.19
CA LYS A 240 -3.64 11.14 -11.11
C LYS A 240 -3.53 9.63 -10.88
N ASP A 241 -2.32 9.16 -10.62
CA ASP A 241 -2.01 7.74 -10.44
C ASP A 241 -1.38 7.53 -9.05
N PRO A 242 -2.15 7.66 -7.95
CA PRO A 242 -1.61 7.43 -6.62
C PRO A 242 -1.34 5.92 -6.46
N ASN A 243 -0.08 5.53 -6.29
CA ASN A 243 0.25 4.14 -6.00
C ASN A 243 -0.01 3.87 -4.50
N ILE A 244 -1.20 3.37 -4.19
CA ILE A 244 -1.58 2.96 -2.83
C ILE A 244 -1.45 1.45 -2.75
N PRO A 245 -0.34 0.91 -2.21
CA PRO A 245 -0.09 -0.52 -2.23
C PRO A 245 -1.10 -1.23 -1.33
N ILE A 246 -2.05 -1.92 -1.94
CA ILE A 246 -3.02 -2.73 -1.23
C ILE A 246 -3.24 -4.06 -1.95
N LYS A 247 -3.20 -5.14 -1.18
CA LYS A 247 -3.48 -6.46 -1.67
C LYS A 247 -4.59 -7.09 -0.84
N LEU A 248 -5.38 -7.90 -1.51
CA LEU A 248 -6.37 -8.75 -0.89
C LEU A 248 -5.97 -10.20 -1.09
N HIS A 249 -5.76 -10.89 0.02
CA HIS A 249 -5.52 -12.32 0.06
C HIS A 249 -6.83 -13.01 0.44
N VAL A 250 -7.37 -13.86 -0.45
CA VAL A 250 -8.60 -14.62 -0.20
C VAL A 250 -8.32 -16.11 -0.32
N THR A 251 -8.69 -16.86 0.70
CA THR A 251 -8.67 -18.31 0.68
C THR A 251 -10.11 -18.81 0.68
N LYS A 252 -10.49 -19.57 -0.36
CA LYS A 252 -11.72 -20.36 -0.41
C LYS A 252 -11.39 -21.78 0.04
N THR A 253 -12.09 -22.28 1.04
CA THR A 253 -12.02 -23.66 1.51
C THR A 253 -13.37 -24.32 1.32
N GLU A 254 -13.44 -25.37 0.51
CA GLU A 254 -14.65 -26.16 0.31
C GLU A 254 -14.88 -27.09 1.50
N LEU A 255 -16.13 -27.19 1.93
CA LEU A 255 -16.57 -27.92 3.10
C LEU A 255 -17.42 -29.11 2.67
N LEU A 256 -17.26 -30.24 3.36
CA LEU A 256 -18.21 -31.35 3.25
C LEU A 256 -19.45 -31.00 4.08
N TRP A 257 -20.36 -30.24 3.47
CA TRP A 257 -21.57 -29.75 4.11
C TRP A 257 -22.66 -29.55 3.06
N ASP A 258 -23.85 -30.09 3.31
CA ASP A 258 -24.97 -30.01 2.37
C ASP A 258 -26.22 -29.32 2.97
N THR A 259 -27.30 -29.27 2.18
CA THR A 259 -28.58 -28.70 2.61
C THR A 259 -29.18 -29.40 3.84
N MET A 260 -29.00 -30.70 3.96
CA MET A 260 -29.53 -31.46 5.10
C MET A 260 -28.79 -31.09 6.39
N ASP A 261 -27.48 -30.86 6.31
CA ASP A 261 -26.68 -30.38 7.43
C ASP A 261 -27.13 -29.00 7.90
N THR A 262 -27.34 -28.07 6.96
CA THR A 262 -27.86 -26.72 7.26
C THR A 262 -29.22 -26.78 7.96
N LEU A 263 -30.17 -27.57 7.44
CA LEU A 263 -31.50 -27.71 8.03
C LEU A 263 -31.46 -28.43 9.40
N ALA A 264 -30.55 -29.40 9.57
CA ALA A 264 -30.36 -30.10 10.84
C ALA A 264 -29.86 -29.14 11.93
N ILE A 265 -28.91 -28.25 11.59
CA ILE A 265 -28.43 -27.20 12.49
C ILE A 265 -29.53 -26.21 12.84
N LYS A 266 -30.26 -25.68 11.87
CA LYS A 266 -31.38 -24.76 12.15
C LYS A 266 -32.35 -25.40 13.14
N LYS A 267 -32.72 -26.66 12.92
CA LYS A 267 -33.58 -27.42 13.83
C LYS A 267 -32.98 -27.60 15.22
N ARG A 268 -31.67 -27.88 15.33
CA ARG A 268 -30.94 -28.03 16.60
C ARG A 268 -31.01 -26.75 17.44
N PHE A 269 -30.93 -25.58 16.79
CA PHE A 269 -31.00 -24.27 17.44
C PHE A 269 -32.40 -23.64 17.43
N HIS A 270 -33.45 -24.45 17.21
CA HIS A 270 -34.85 -24.01 17.23
C HIS A 270 -35.20 -22.90 16.23
N LEU A 271 -34.47 -22.84 15.11
CA LEU A 271 -34.73 -21.97 13.97
C LEU A 271 -35.61 -22.66 12.92
N SER A 272 -36.47 -21.88 12.28
CA SER A 272 -37.23 -22.27 11.10
C SER A 272 -36.31 -22.33 9.87
N PRO A 273 -36.66 -23.06 8.80
CA PRO A 273 -35.86 -23.09 7.57
C PRO A 273 -35.63 -21.70 6.94
N GLU A 274 -36.56 -20.77 7.16
CA GLU A 274 -36.52 -19.40 6.66
C GLU A 274 -35.66 -18.45 7.53
N ASP A 275 -35.31 -18.87 8.76
CA ASP A 275 -34.51 -18.05 9.67
C ASP A 275 -33.02 -18.12 9.28
N MET A 276 -32.31 -17.01 9.42
CA MET A 276 -30.88 -16.90 9.09
C MET A 276 -30.00 -17.60 10.13
N LEU A 277 -28.98 -18.33 9.69
CA LEU A 277 -27.98 -18.90 10.61
C LEU A 277 -27.22 -17.85 11.43
N ASP A 278 -27.12 -16.61 10.92
CA ASP A 278 -26.49 -15.49 11.63
C ASP A 278 -27.19 -15.20 12.99
N PHE A 279 -28.48 -15.52 13.14
CA PHE A 279 -29.20 -15.40 14.42
C PHE A 279 -28.65 -16.32 15.52
N ILE A 280 -27.97 -17.42 15.16
CA ILE A 280 -27.31 -18.31 16.13
C ILE A 280 -26.08 -17.63 16.72
N ILE A 281 -25.37 -16.82 15.92
CA ILE A 281 -24.12 -16.17 16.33
C ILE A 281 -24.35 -15.04 17.34
N ASP A 282 -25.53 -14.42 17.33
CA ASP A 282 -25.91 -13.38 18.30
C ASP A 282 -26.10 -13.93 19.74
N GLY A 283 -26.24 -15.25 19.92
CA GLY A 283 -26.36 -15.92 21.22
C GLY A 283 -25.04 -16.45 21.78
N GLU A 284 -24.58 -15.98 22.95
CA GLU A 284 -23.21 -16.21 23.46
C GLU A 284 -22.78 -17.68 23.65
N LYS A 285 -23.72 -18.57 24.04
CA LYS A 285 -23.44 -20.00 24.28
C LYS A 285 -23.67 -20.86 23.03
N ASP A 286 -24.76 -20.61 22.33
CA ASP A 286 -25.18 -21.37 21.15
C ASP A 286 -24.25 -21.08 19.95
N SER A 287 -23.74 -19.84 19.86
CA SER A 287 -22.70 -19.43 18.91
C SER A 287 -21.42 -20.25 19.03
N ARG A 288 -20.96 -20.56 20.25
CA ARG A 288 -19.70 -21.31 20.44
C ARG A 288 -19.78 -22.75 19.95
N ASP A 289 -20.84 -23.46 20.33
CA ASP A 289 -21.10 -24.85 19.94
C ASP A 289 -21.31 -24.96 18.42
N PHE A 290 -21.97 -23.96 17.84
CA PHE A 290 -22.13 -23.89 16.39
C PHE A 290 -20.80 -23.65 15.66
N LEU A 291 -20.01 -22.67 16.09
CA LEU A 291 -18.70 -22.37 15.51
C LEU A 291 -17.72 -23.55 15.65
N GLU A 292 -17.78 -24.29 16.75
CA GLU A 292 -17.00 -25.52 16.94
C GLU A 292 -17.38 -26.57 15.90
N THR A 293 -18.68 -26.78 15.67
CA THR A 293 -19.19 -27.69 14.62
C THR A 293 -18.65 -27.31 13.23
N LEU A 294 -18.65 -26.03 12.88
CA LEU A 294 -18.13 -25.54 11.60
C LEU A 294 -16.61 -25.67 11.49
N THR A 295 -15.90 -25.56 12.61
CA THR A 295 -14.44 -25.72 12.65
C THR A 295 -14.02 -27.18 12.50
N GLU A 296 -14.82 -28.11 13.02
CA GLU A 296 -14.62 -29.57 12.93
C GLU A 296 -15.08 -30.17 11.59
N THR A 297 -15.84 -29.42 10.80
CA THR A 297 -16.32 -29.86 9.48
C THR A 297 -15.15 -30.19 8.55
N GLU A 298 -15.26 -31.31 7.82
CA GLU A 298 -14.21 -31.77 6.91
C GLU A 298 -13.98 -30.77 5.76
N ARG A 299 -12.71 -30.46 5.51
CA ARG A 299 -12.27 -29.53 4.45
C ARG A 299 -11.84 -30.34 3.23
N LEU A 300 -12.55 -30.16 2.12
CA LEU A 300 -12.33 -30.92 0.89
C LEU A 300 -11.18 -30.38 0.06
N SER A 301 -11.17 -29.07 -0.16
CA SER A 301 -10.16 -28.39 -0.98
C SER A 301 -9.92 -26.97 -0.48
N GLN A 302 -8.77 -26.42 -0.80
CA GLN A 302 -8.41 -25.05 -0.44
C GLN A 302 -7.71 -24.38 -1.62
N THR A 303 -8.22 -23.22 -2.03
CA THR A 303 -7.65 -22.40 -3.10
C THR A 303 -7.42 -20.98 -2.59
N THR A 304 -6.23 -20.45 -2.82
CA THR A 304 -5.86 -19.08 -2.42
C THR A 304 -5.67 -18.20 -3.64
N TYR A 305 -6.22 -16.99 -3.55
CA TYR A 305 -6.14 -15.94 -4.55
C TYR A 305 -5.49 -14.70 -3.93
N GLU A 306 -4.64 -14.05 -4.72
CA GLU A 306 -4.05 -12.76 -4.39
C GLU A 306 -4.50 -11.75 -5.45
N PHE A 307 -5.09 -10.64 -5.01
CA PHE A 307 -5.53 -9.56 -5.87
C PHE A 307 -4.76 -8.29 -5.52
N ASP A 308 -4.11 -7.69 -6.53
CA ASP A 308 -3.55 -6.35 -6.42
C ASP A 308 -4.67 -5.33 -6.65
N LEU A 309 -5.03 -4.62 -5.57
CA LEU A 309 -6.12 -3.64 -5.59
C LEU A 309 -5.60 -2.22 -5.82
N SER A 310 -4.28 -2.03 -5.85
CA SER A 310 -3.63 -0.71 -5.99
C SER A 310 -4.11 0.08 -7.21
N PRO A 311 -4.31 -0.51 -8.40
CA PRO A 311 -4.77 0.22 -9.59
C PRO A 311 -6.23 0.69 -9.53
N TYR A 312 -7.02 0.17 -8.60
CA TYR A 312 -8.46 0.41 -8.51
C TYR A 312 -8.83 1.41 -7.41
N LEU A 313 -7.86 1.85 -6.61
CA LEU A 313 -8.08 2.84 -5.58
C LEU A 313 -7.85 4.25 -6.12
N SER A 314 -8.88 5.09 -6.08
CA SER A 314 -8.76 6.52 -6.29
C SER A 314 -9.18 7.30 -5.06
N THR A 315 -8.53 8.44 -4.87
CA THR A 315 -8.83 9.37 -3.77
C THR A 315 -10.16 10.09 -3.99
N PHE A 316 -10.53 10.29 -5.26
CA PHE A 316 -11.76 10.93 -5.71
C PHE A 316 -12.41 10.08 -6.81
N ASP A 317 -13.74 10.07 -6.89
CA ASP A 317 -14.45 9.47 -8.02
C ASP A 317 -14.06 10.22 -9.31
N SER A 318 -13.62 9.45 -10.32
CA SER A 318 -13.23 9.95 -11.63
C SER A 318 -14.38 9.93 -12.62
#